data_AF-A0A380ITM8-F1
#
_entry.id   AF-A0A380ITM8-F1
#
_cell.length_a   1.000
_cell.length_b   1.000
_cell.length_c   1.000
_cell.angle_alpha   90.00
_cell.angle_beta   90.00
_cell.angle_gamma   90.00
#
_symmetry.space_group_name_H-M   'P 1'
#
loop_
_entity.id
_entity.type
_entity.pdbx_description
1 polymer ?
#
loop_
_entity_poly.entity_id
_entity_poly.type
_entity_poly.pdbx_seq_one_letter_code
_entity_poly.pdbx_strand_id
1 'polypeptide(L)'
;MLTGTLKMMGYEFFFTFDKEKLSLIPKEEKDSIKYSWFYKKLETGGYAWPGDPKFVEEDFLYGRTNETNQVITFLTNKHIQLHENNGVITVPFLAYFFSYSERPMISRISFSGLELNYIHPINHAFEISYKTEEHDGKINISTYDFDSTTTKEQKFNVFGKEVQVYFGITRTTSLSIEKPPLTLS
;
A
#
# COMPACT_ATOMS: atom_id res chain seq x y z
N MET A 1 9.73 -2.52 -13.85
CA MET A 1 8.46 -3.07 -14.37
C MET A 1 8.30 -4.47 -13.81
N LEU A 2 7.16 -4.79 -13.24
CA LEU A 2 6.79 -6.11 -12.73
C LEU A 2 5.72 -6.70 -13.64
N THR A 3 5.73 -8.02 -13.75
CA THR A 3 4.76 -8.78 -14.52
C THR A 3 4.21 -9.91 -13.67
N GLY A 4 3.06 -10.44 -14.03
CA GLY A 4 2.48 -11.53 -13.27
C GLY A 4 1.11 -11.93 -13.74
N THR A 5 0.42 -12.65 -12.88
CA THR A 5 -0.96 -13.08 -13.14
C THR A 5 -1.87 -12.67 -11.99
N LEU A 6 -3.11 -12.30 -12.33
CA LEU A 6 -4.16 -11.98 -11.35
C LEU A 6 -5.54 -12.36 -11.88
N LYS A 7 -6.53 -12.36 -10.99
CA LYS A 7 -7.94 -12.59 -11.32
C LYS A 7 -8.75 -11.32 -11.07
N MET A 8 -9.66 -11.00 -11.99
CA MET A 8 -10.61 -9.90 -11.87
C MET A 8 -11.92 -10.29 -12.54
N MET A 9 -13.04 -10.12 -11.84
CA MET A 9 -14.41 -10.45 -12.26
C MET A 9 -14.56 -11.88 -12.82
N GLY A 10 -13.84 -12.82 -12.23
CA GLY A 10 -13.84 -14.23 -12.66
C GLY A 10 -12.91 -14.57 -13.84
N TYR A 11 -12.25 -13.58 -14.46
CA TYR A 11 -11.31 -13.80 -15.57
C TYR A 11 -9.85 -13.75 -15.12
N GLU A 12 -8.99 -14.51 -15.80
CA GLU A 12 -7.54 -14.49 -15.60
C GLU A 12 -6.84 -13.52 -16.56
N PHE A 13 -5.94 -12.73 -15.99
CA PHE A 13 -5.14 -11.75 -16.73
C PHE A 13 -3.65 -11.96 -16.49
N PHE A 14 -2.84 -11.68 -17.51
CA PHE A 14 -1.48 -11.23 -17.30
C PHE A 14 -1.50 -9.76 -16.93
N PHE A 15 -0.72 -9.34 -15.94
CA PHE A 15 -0.57 -7.93 -15.62
C PHE A 15 0.85 -7.44 -15.92
N THR A 16 0.94 -6.17 -16.28
CA THR A 16 2.17 -5.38 -16.23
C THR A 16 1.98 -4.20 -15.30
N PHE A 17 3.01 -3.90 -14.50
CA PHE A 17 2.95 -2.92 -13.43
C PHE A 17 4.25 -2.14 -13.32
N ASP A 18 4.17 -0.81 -13.34
CA ASP A 18 5.32 0.10 -13.29
C ASP A 18 5.34 1.01 -12.04
N LYS A 19 4.57 0.66 -11.00
CA LYS A 19 4.30 1.43 -9.76
C LYS A 19 3.23 2.52 -9.89
N GLU A 20 2.95 3.00 -11.10
CA GLU A 20 1.96 4.05 -11.34
C GLU A 20 0.73 3.51 -12.07
N LYS A 21 0.95 2.57 -12.99
CA LYS A 21 -0.06 2.02 -13.87
C LYS A 21 -0.13 0.51 -13.76
N LEU A 22 -1.34 0.00 -13.55
CA LEU A 22 -1.67 -1.42 -13.63
C LEU A 22 -2.38 -1.68 -14.96
N SER A 23 -1.75 -2.48 -15.82
CA SER A 23 -2.31 -2.87 -17.11
C SER A 23 -2.57 -4.38 -17.15
N LEU A 24 -3.76 -4.78 -17.59
CA LEU A 24 -4.19 -6.17 -17.67
C LEU A 24 -4.35 -6.60 -19.12
N ILE A 25 -3.89 -7.80 -19.43
CA ILE A 25 -3.99 -8.45 -20.72
C ILE A 25 -4.73 -9.77 -20.48
N PRO A 26 -5.93 -9.97 -21.04
CA PRO A 26 -6.67 -11.22 -20.90
C PRO A 26 -5.81 -12.42 -21.33
N LYS A 27 -5.78 -13.49 -20.54
CA LYS A 27 -5.12 -14.74 -20.95
C LYS A 27 -5.91 -15.46 -22.05
N GLU A 28 -7.22 -15.47 -21.87
CA GLU A 28 -8.20 -16.11 -22.75
C GLU A 28 -9.34 -15.13 -23.00
N GLU A 29 -10.19 -15.39 -24.00
CA GLU A 29 -11.45 -14.67 -24.19
C GLU A 29 -11.31 -13.14 -24.44
N LYS A 30 -10.20 -12.69 -25.05
CA LYS A 30 -9.90 -11.26 -25.29
C LYS A 30 -11.08 -10.50 -25.94
N ASP A 31 -11.64 -11.06 -27.00
CA ASP A 31 -12.76 -10.44 -27.72
C ASP A 31 -14.06 -10.50 -26.91
N SER A 32 -14.32 -11.59 -26.19
CA SER A 32 -15.49 -11.73 -25.32
C SER A 32 -15.51 -10.67 -24.22
N ILE A 33 -14.38 -10.48 -23.52
CA ILE A 33 -14.24 -9.45 -22.48
C ILE A 33 -14.38 -8.07 -23.10
N LYS A 34 -13.72 -7.82 -24.25
CA LYS A 34 -13.79 -6.53 -24.93
C LYS A 34 -15.22 -6.16 -25.28
N TYR A 35 -15.95 -7.04 -25.98
CA TYR A 35 -17.30 -6.77 -26.43
C TYR A 35 -18.33 -6.76 -25.30
N SER A 36 -18.15 -7.58 -24.26
CA SER A 36 -19.08 -7.63 -23.13
C SER A 36 -18.94 -6.46 -22.17
N TRP A 37 -17.72 -5.96 -21.95
CA TRP A 37 -17.47 -4.93 -20.94
C TRP A 37 -17.47 -3.51 -21.49
N PHE A 38 -17.09 -3.33 -22.76
CA PHE A 38 -16.83 -2.00 -23.29
C PHE A 38 -17.64 -1.65 -24.55
N TYR A 39 -18.39 -2.59 -25.12
CA TYR A 39 -19.29 -2.32 -26.26
C TYR A 39 -20.75 -2.53 -25.86
N LYS A 40 -21.64 -1.79 -26.51
CA LYS A 40 -23.08 -2.02 -26.40
C LYS A 40 -23.54 -2.95 -27.51
N LYS A 41 -24.16 -4.08 -27.14
CA LYS A 41 -24.77 -5.01 -28.09
C LYS A 41 -26.03 -4.40 -28.69
N LEU A 42 -26.14 -4.40 -30.02
CA LEU A 42 -27.31 -3.96 -30.77
C LEU A 42 -28.20 -5.16 -31.10
N GLU A 43 -29.52 -4.93 -31.25
CA GLU A 43 -30.51 -5.97 -31.52
C GLU A 43 -30.21 -6.79 -32.79
N THR A 44 -29.51 -6.20 -33.75
CA THR A 44 -29.14 -6.83 -35.03
C THR A 44 -27.80 -7.58 -35.00
N GLY A 45 -27.20 -7.78 -33.82
CA GLY A 45 -25.92 -8.48 -33.66
C GLY A 45 -24.67 -7.62 -33.92
N GLY A 46 -24.86 -6.32 -34.20
CA GLY A 46 -23.77 -5.34 -34.23
C GLY A 46 -23.33 -4.89 -32.83
N TYR A 47 -22.13 -4.32 -32.73
CA TYR A 47 -21.59 -3.74 -31.49
C TYR A 47 -21.29 -2.26 -31.70
N ALA A 48 -21.74 -1.40 -30.78
CA ALA A 48 -21.47 0.03 -30.79
C ALA A 48 -20.44 0.40 -29.71
N TRP A 49 -19.52 1.32 -30.05
CA TRP A 49 -18.54 1.91 -29.14
C TRP A 49 -18.85 3.40 -28.93
N PRO A 50 -18.78 3.94 -27.69
CA PRO A 50 -18.53 3.23 -26.43
C PRO A 50 -19.80 2.54 -25.88
N GLY A 51 -19.61 1.46 -25.14
CA GLY A 51 -20.65 0.84 -24.31
C GLY A 51 -20.87 1.58 -22.99
N ASP A 52 -21.57 0.92 -22.06
CA ASP A 52 -21.80 1.46 -20.72
C ASP A 52 -20.50 1.47 -19.89
N PRO A 53 -20.31 2.42 -18.96
CA PRO A 53 -19.13 2.45 -18.10
C PRO A 53 -18.96 1.19 -17.26
N LYS A 54 -17.78 0.56 -17.33
CA LYS A 54 -17.42 -0.61 -16.51
C LYS A 54 -16.44 -0.21 -15.40
N PHE A 55 -16.71 -0.68 -14.19
CA PHE A 55 -15.93 -0.41 -12.98
C PHE A 55 -15.46 -1.71 -12.34
N VAL A 56 -14.39 -1.67 -11.55
CA VAL A 56 -13.92 -2.82 -10.76
C VAL A 56 -14.94 -3.16 -9.66
N GLU A 57 -15.27 -4.44 -9.50
CA GLU A 57 -16.25 -4.91 -8.52
C GLU A 57 -15.60 -5.29 -7.19
N GLU A 58 -14.37 -5.82 -7.24
CA GLU A 58 -13.59 -6.22 -6.08
C GLU A 58 -12.93 -5.01 -5.39
N ASP A 59 -12.86 -5.01 -4.06
CA ASP A 59 -12.07 -4.02 -3.29
C ASP A 59 -10.56 -4.26 -3.44
N PHE A 60 -10.18 -5.52 -3.63
CA PHE A 60 -8.80 -5.96 -3.70
C PHE A 60 -8.59 -6.89 -4.90
N LEU A 61 -7.53 -6.63 -5.66
CA LEU A 61 -7.03 -7.58 -6.66
C LEU A 61 -5.77 -8.23 -6.14
N TYR A 62 -5.74 -9.56 -6.22
CA TYR A 62 -4.62 -10.37 -5.79
C TYR A 62 -3.88 -10.92 -7.00
N GLY A 63 -2.61 -10.59 -7.11
CA GLY A 63 -1.73 -11.07 -8.16
C GLY A 63 -0.50 -11.78 -7.60
N ARG A 64 0.17 -12.54 -8.47
CA ARG A 64 1.46 -13.15 -8.20
C ARG A 64 2.47 -12.64 -9.22
N THR A 65 3.58 -12.07 -8.75
CA THR A 65 4.65 -11.56 -9.61
C THR A 65 5.45 -12.71 -10.19
N ASN A 66 5.87 -12.60 -11.45
CA ASN A 66 6.73 -13.59 -12.09
C ASN A 66 8.19 -13.43 -11.65
N GLU A 67 8.63 -12.21 -11.36
CA GLU A 67 10.04 -11.91 -11.06
C GLU A 67 10.46 -12.39 -9.68
N THR A 68 9.60 -12.19 -8.68
CA THR A 68 9.90 -12.50 -7.27
C THR A 68 9.05 -13.63 -6.70
N ASN A 69 8.08 -14.13 -7.48
CA ASN A 69 7.10 -15.11 -7.02
C ASN A 69 6.31 -14.66 -5.77
N GLN A 70 6.25 -13.35 -5.52
CA GLN A 70 5.59 -12.76 -4.37
C GLN A 70 4.14 -12.43 -4.69
N VAL A 71 3.30 -12.49 -3.68
CA VAL A 71 1.91 -12.03 -3.78
C VAL A 71 1.91 -10.51 -3.71
N ILE A 72 1.29 -9.87 -4.69
CA ILE A 72 1.03 -8.43 -4.73
C ILE A 72 -0.47 -8.21 -4.61
N THR A 73 -0.88 -7.27 -3.77
CA THR A 73 -2.29 -6.88 -3.61
C THR A 73 -2.46 -5.44 -4.05
N PHE A 74 -3.49 -5.18 -4.85
CA PHE A 74 -3.90 -3.84 -5.27
C PHE A 74 -5.22 -3.48 -4.60
N LEU A 75 -5.26 -2.32 -3.95
CA LEU A 75 -6.49 -1.70 -3.47
C LEU A 75 -7.11 -0.93 -4.63
N THR A 76 -8.26 -1.38 -5.12
CA THR A 76 -8.88 -0.84 -6.35
C THR A 76 -9.58 0.49 -6.08
N ASN A 77 -9.71 1.31 -7.12
CA ASN A 77 -10.57 2.48 -7.08
C ASN A 77 -11.88 2.21 -7.84
N LYS A 78 -12.92 1.81 -7.10
CA LYS A 78 -14.25 1.47 -7.65
C LYS A 78 -15.00 2.64 -8.29
N HIS A 79 -14.57 3.87 -8.05
CA HIS A 79 -15.22 5.07 -8.54
C HIS A 79 -14.66 5.57 -9.87
N ILE A 80 -13.57 4.95 -10.37
CA ILE A 80 -12.95 5.28 -11.64
C ILE A 80 -13.23 4.16 -12.64
N GLN A 81 -13.66 4.56 -13.84
CA GLN A 81 -13.97 3.64 -14.93
C GLN A 81 -12.72 2.90 -15.40
N LEU A 82 -12.89 1.64 -15.78
CA LEU A 82 -11.87 0.87 -16.51
C LEU A 82 -11.65 1.46 -17.90
N HIS A 83 -10.39 1.54 -18.31
CA HIS A 83 -10.03 1.99 -19.65
C HIS A 83 -9.52 0.82 -20.48
N GLU A 84 -10.12 0.59 -21.64
CA GLU A 84 -9.62 -0.36 -22.63
C GLU A 84 -8.88 0.38 -23.75
N ASN A 85 -7.75 -0.19 -24.18
CA ASN A 85 -7.04 0.24 -25.38
C ASN A 85 -6.38 -0.96 -26.05
N ASN A 86 -6.81 -1.31 -27.26
CA ASN A 86 -6.26 -2.42 -28.06
C ASN A 86 -6.21 -3.78 -27.30
N GLY A 87 -7.20 -3.97 -26.43
CA GLY A 87 -7.39 -5.12 -25.56
C GLY A 87 -6.42 -5.21 -24.38
N VAL A 88 -5.81 -4.08 -24.01
CA VAL A 88 -5.17 -3.86 -22.72
C VAL A 88 -6.13 -3.06 -21.85
N ILE A 89 -6.42 -3.57 -20.66
CA ILE A 89 -7.31 -2.93 -19.69
C ILE A 89 -6.47 -2.23 -18.63
N THR A 90 -6.58 -0.92 -18.50
CA THR A 90 -5.94 -0.17 -17.42
C THR A 90 -6.88 -0.12 -16.23
N VAL A 91 -6.37 -0.53 -15.07
CA VAL A 91 -7.14 -0.63 -13.83
C VAL A 91 -6.70 0.47 -12.86
N PRO A 92 -7.63 1.32 -12.39
CA PRO A 92 -7.32 2.33 -11.39
C PRO A 92 -7.22 1.69 -10.00
N PHE A 93 -6.18 2.06 -9.26
CA PHE A 93 -5.92 1.59 -7.91
C PHE A 93 -5.51 2.76 -7.01
N LEU A 94 -5.75 2.62 -5.71
CA LEU A 94 -5.40 3.62 -4.69
C LEU A 94 -4.04 3.32 -4.05
N ALA A 95 -3.73 2.05 -3.85
CA ALA A 95 -2.50 1.59 -3.23
C ALA A 95 -2.15 0.16 -3.68
N TYR A 96 -0.90 -0.25 -3.47
CA TYR A 96 -0.45 -1.62 -3.63
C TYR A 96 0.50 -2.01 -2.50
N PHE A 97 0.56 -3.30 -2.19
CA PHE A 97 1.50 -3.83 -1.21
C PHE A 97 1.93 -5.26 -1.54
N PHE A 98 3.18 -5.58 -1.20
CA PHE A 98 3.71 -6.93 -1.30
C PHE A 98 3.40 -7.70 -0.02
N SER A 99 3.01 -8.96 -0.19
CA SER A 99 2.81 -9.90 0.91
C SER A 99 3.96 -10.91 0.94
N TYR A 100 4.49 -11.14 2.14
CA TYR A 100 5.49 -12.18 2.40
C TYR A 100 4.87 -13.56 2.63
N SER A 101 3.54 -13.67 2.58
CA SER A 101 2.82 -14.93 2.74
C SER A 101 1.86 -15.15 1.56
N GLU A 102 1.57 -16.42 1.27
CA GLU A 102 0.66 -16.83 0.19
C GLU A 102 -0.80 -16.40 0.44
N ARG A 103 -1.15 -16.07 1.69
CA ARG A 103 -2.48 -15.57 2.06
C ARG A 103 -2.36 -14.10 2.41
N PRO A 104 -2.71 -13.18 1.50
CA PRO A 104 -2.60 -11.75 1.73
C PRO A 104 -3.56 -11.33 2.85
N MET A 105 -3.06 -11.34 4.08
CA MET A 105 -3.70 -10.76 5.24
C MET A 105 -2.87 -9.57 5.68
N ILE A 106 -3.50 -8.41 5.75
CA ILE A 106 -2.91 -7.26 6.43
C ILE A 106 -3.03 -7.55 7.92
N SER A 107 -1.99 -8.14 8.51
CA SER A 107 -1.94 -8.41 9.95
C SER A 107 -1.48 -7.20 10.76
N ARG A 108 -0.71 -6.30 10.13
CA ARG A 108 -0.17 -5.10 10.77
C ARG A 108 -0.04 -3.98 9.73
N ILE A 109 -0.57 -2.81 10.06
CA ILE A 109 -0.33 -1.56 9.35
C ILE A 109 0.44 -0.64 10.29
N SER A 110 1.51 -0.02 9.79
CA SER A 110 2.24 1.02 10.50
C SER A 110 2.18 2.30 9.69
N PHE A 111 1.82 3.40 10.34
CA PHE A 111 1.90 4.74 9.79
C PHE A 111 3.04 5.48 10.49
N SER A 112 3.75 6.32 9.74
CA SER A 112 4.79 7.22 10.25
C SER A 112 4.54 8.60 9.68
N GLY A 113 4.58 9.63 10.52
CA GLY A 113 4.31 11.02 10.11
C GLY A 113 4.49 11.99 11.26
N LEU A 114 4.81 13.24 10.94
CA LEU A 114 4.99 14.30 11.94
C LEU A 114 3.71 14.56 12.74
N GLU A 115 2.55 14.29 12.13
CA GLU A 115 1.23 14.41 12.74
C GLU A 115 1.08 13.50 13.96
N LEU A 116 1.72 12.32 13.94
CA LEU A 116 1.68 11.36 15.04
C LEU A 116 2.45 11.88 16.26
N ASN A 117 3.44 12.75 16.07
CA ASN A 117 4.20 13.36 17.16
C ASN A 117 3.34 14.31 18.01
N TYR A 118 2.19 14.78 17.51
CA TYR A 118 1.23 15.56 18.30
C TYR A 118 0.31 14.67 19.16
N ILE A 119 0.24 13.36 18.88
CA ILE A 119 -0.56 12.39 19.65
C ILE A 119 0.32 11.70 20.69
N HIS A 120 1.52 11.23 20.29
CA HIS A 120 2.50 10.59 21.16
C HIS A 120 3.86 11.27 20.99
N PRO A 121 4.17 12.30 21.80
CA PRO A 121 5.33 13.16 21.55
C PRO A 121 6.68 12.47 21.72
N ILE A 122 7.54 12.61 20.70
CA ILE A 122 8.85 11.95 20.64
C ILE A 122 9.87 12.48 21.64
N ASN A 123 9.67 13.69 22.17
CA ASN A 123 10.53 14.30 23.18
C ASN A 123 10.47 13.55 24.52
N HIS A 124 9.47 12.69 24.74
CA HIS A 124 9.43 11.81 25.90
C HIS A 124 10.31 10.57 25.76
N ALA A 125 10.97 10.34 24.62
CA ALA A 125 11.80 9.14 24.40
C ALA A 125 13.29 9.32 24.71
N PHE A 126 13.73 10.52 25.04
CA PHE A 126 15.12 10.80 25.32
C PHE A 126 15.27 11.94 26.31
N GLU A 127 16.42 11.98 26.97
CA GLU A 127 16.90 13.11 27.74
C GLU A 127 18.18 13.66 27.11
N ILE A 128 18.32 14.97 27.15
CA ILE A 128 19.55 15.66 26.77
C ILE A 128 20.12 16.26 28.04
N SER A 129 21.33 15.84 28.39
CA SER A 129 22.08 16.45 29.49
C SER A 129 23.31 17.14 28.94
N TYR A 130 23.52 18.38 29.39
CA TYR A 130 24.70 19.17 29.11
C TYR A 130 25.14 19.84 30.40
N LYS A 131 26.43 19.81 30.68
CA LYS A 131 27.01 20.47 31.86
C LYS A 131 27.62 21.78 31.42
N THR A 132 26.98 22.89 31.77
CA THR A 132 27.44 24.24 31.41
C THR A 132 28.77 24.62 32.05
N GLU A 133 29.06 24.06 33.22
CA GLU A 133 30.21 24.44 34.06
C GLU A 133 31.54 23.85 33.57
N GLU A 134 31.51 22.74 32.83
CA GLU A 134 32.72 22.04 32.40
C GLU A 134 33.36 22.66 31.15
N HIS A 135 32.67 23.58 30.45
CA HIS A 135 33.12 24.27 29.22
C HIS A 135 33.74 23.34 28.14
N ASP A 136 33.44 22.05 28.17
CA ASP A 136 34.08 21.04 27.33
C ASP A 136 33.30 20.74 26.04
N GLY A 137 32.16 21.42 25.85
CA GLY A 137 31.31 21.29 24.68
C GLY A 137 30.58 19.96 24.57
N LYS A 138 30.55 19.13 25.63
CA LYS A 138 29.91 17.81 25.57
C LYS A 138 28.39 17.89 25.79
N ILE A 139 27.67 17.22 24.91
CA ILE A 139 26.23 16.97 25.02
C ILE A 139 26.03 15.46 25.07
N ASN A 140 25.35 14.98 26.11
CA ASN A 140 24.97 13.58 26.24
C ASN A 140 23.50 13.43 25.91
N ILE A 141 23.20 12.47 25.03
CA ILE A 141 21.83 12.09 24.68
C ILE A 141 21.64 10.66 25.17
N SER A 142 20.66 10.48 26.04
CA SER A 142 20.28 9.16 26.57
C SER A 142 18.85 8.87 26.15
N THR A 143 18.64 7.77 25.45
CA THR A 143 17.31 7.32 25.04
C THR A 143 16.76 6.34 26.04
N TYR A 144 15.47 6.40 26.32
CA TYR A 144 14.80 5.37 27.12
C TYR A 144 14.64 4.07 26.33
N ASP A 145 14.31 2.97 26.99
CA ASP A 145 14.06 1.69 26.33
C ASP A 145 12.78 1.72 25.45
N PHE A 146 12.56 0.67 24.68
CA PHE A 146 11.43 0.60 23.75
C PHE A 146 10.10 0.44 24.50
N ASP A 147 10.08 -0.39 25.55
CA ASP A 147 8.85 -0.71 26.27
C ASP A 147 8.35 0.50 27.07
N SER A 148 9.26 1.28 27.67
CA SER A 148 8.91 2.52 28.39
C SER A 148 8.39 3.64 27.51
N THR A 149 8.66 3.59 26.20
CA THR A 149 8.24 4.60 25.23
C THR A 149 7.10 4.13 24.32
N THR A 150 6.62 2.91 24.53
CA THR A 150 5.50 2.33 23.80
C THR A 150 4.24 2.41 24.66
N THR A 151 3.15 2.92 24.08
CA THR A 151 1.86 2.98 24.78
C THR A 151 1.26 1.59 24.90
N LYS A 152 0.44 1.37 25.94
CA LYS A 152 -0.40 0.17 26.02
C LYS A 152 -1.34 0.08 24.82
N GLU A 153 -1.60 -1.13 24.36
CA GLU A 153 -2.55 -1.40 23.28
C GLU A 153 -3.96 -0.95 23.68
N GLN A 154 -4.58 -0.17 22.81
CA GLN A 154 -5.98 0.24 22.91
C GLN A 154 -6.80 -0.52 21.89
N LYS A 155 -7.95 -1.05 22.33
CA LYS A 155 -8.83 -1.86 21.49
C LYS A 155 -10.07 -1.08 21.08
N PHE A 156 -10.43 -1.19 19.81
CA PHE A 156 -11.59 -0.53 19.21
C PHE A 156 -12.41 -1.57 18.42
N ASN A 157 -13.72 -1.39 18.37
CA ASN A 157 -14.57 -2.14 17.44
C ASN A 157 -14.92 -1.23 16.26
N VAL A 158 -14.46 -1.60 15.06
CA VAL A 158 -14.66 -0.84 13.83
C VAL A 158 -15.34 -1.76 12.82
N PHE A 159 -16.59 -1.45 12.45
CA PHE A 159 -17.41 -2.27 11.55
C PHE A 159 -17.51 -3.75 11.96
N GLY A 160 -17.64 -4.03 13.26
CA GLY A 160 -17.74 -5.39 13.78
C GLY A 160 -16.39 -6.13 13.88
N LYS A 161 -15.27 -5.47 13.57
CA LYS A 161 -13.91 -6.03 13.70
C LYS A 161 -13.20 -5.39 14.89
N GLU A 162 -12.53 -6.21 15.70
CA GLU A 162 -11.62 -5.72 16.74
C GLU A 162 -10.33 -5.22 16.08
N VAL A 163 -9.97 -3.97 16.37
CA VAL A 163 -8.75 -3.31 15.93
C VAL A 163 -7.96 -2.92 17.18
N GLN A 164 -6.67 -3.20 17.18
CA GLN A 164 -5.77 -2.86 18.29
C GLN A 164 -4.74 -1.85 17.79
N VAL A 165 -4.52 -0.79 18.57
CA VAL A 165 -3.61 0.32 18.21
C VAL A 165 -2.68 0.60 19.38
N TYR A 166 -1.41 0.84 19.07
CA TYR A 166 -0.44 1.41 20.00
C TYR A 166 0.47 2.38 19.25
N PHE A 167 1.08 3.30 19.99
CA PHE A 167 2.12 4.18 19.52
C PHE A 167 3.45 3.72 20.11
N GLY A 168 4.47 3.59 19.26
CA GLY A 168 5.84 3.28 19.68
C GLY A 168 6.79 4.28 19.04
N ILE A 169 7.89 4.59 19.73
CA ILE A 169 8.89 5.53 19.24
C ILE A 169 10.10 4.74 18.76
N THR A 170 10.37 4.81 17.45
CA THR A 170 11.53 4.20 16.83
C THR A 170 12.72 5.16 16.78
N ARG A 171 13.94 4.62 16.90
CA ARG A 171 15.17 5.40 16.80
C ARG A 171 16.04 4.83 15.71
N THR A 172 16.63 5.71 14.90
CA THR A 172 17.60 5.32 13.90
C THR A 172 18.89 6.10 14.12
N THR A 173 20.00 5.36 14.21
CA THR A 173 21.35 5.94 14.26
C THR A 173 22.02 5.75 12.90
N SER A 174 22.67 6.79 12.42
CA SER A 174 23.46 6.76 11.18
C SER A 174 24.92 7.03 11.51
N LEU A 175 25.84 6.31 10.89
CA LEU A 175 27.27 6.65 10.91
C LEU A 175 27.72 7.27 9.56
N SER A 176 26.77 7.57 8.68
CA SER A 176 27.05 8.21 7.39
C SER A 176 27.49 9.66 7.57
N ILE A 177 28.42 10.11 6.73
CA ILE A 177 28.87 11.50 6.66
C ILE A 177 27.74 12.42 6.15
N GLU A 178 26.83 11.89 5.33
CA GLU A 178 25.77 12.66 4.67
C GLU A 178 24.50 12.83 5.51
N LYS A 179 24.34 12.04 6.58
CA LYS A 179 23.13 12.02 7.40
C LYS A 179 23.45 12.30 8.86
N PRO A 180 22.59 13.05 9.58
CA PRO A 180 22.82 13.30 10.99
C PRO A 180 22.87 11.97 11.77
N PRO A 181 23.77 11.87 12.77
CA PRO A 181 24.04 10.60 13.44
C PRO A 181 22.87 10.06 14.27
N LEU A 182 21.94 10.93 14.65
CA LEU A 182 20.69 10.60 15.30
C LEU A 182 19.54 11.23 14.52
N THR A 183 18.56 10.42 14.12
CA THR A 183 17.31 10.91 13.53
C THR A 183 16.13 10.18 14.19
N LEU A 184 15.10 10.95 14.56
CA LEU A 184 13.88 10.45 15.18
C LEU A 184 12.75 10.44 14.14
N SER A 185 12.01 9.33 14.07
CA SER A 185 10.93 9.10 13.10
C SER A 185 9.82 8.26 13.70
#